data_AF-A0A916TBT7-F1
#
_entry.id   AF-A0A916TBT7-F1
#
_cell.length_a   1.000
_cell.length_b   1.000
_cell.length_c   1.000
_cell.angle_alpha   90.00
_cell.angle_beta   90.00
_cell.angle_gamma   90.00
#
_symmetry.space_group_name_H-M   'P 1'
#
loop_
_entity.id
_entity.type
_entity.pdbx_description
1 polymer ?
#
loop_
_entity_poly.entity_id
_entity_poly.type
_entity_poly.pdbx_seq_one_letter_code
_entity_poly.pdbx_strand_id
1 'polypeptide(L)'
;MPSLRCSIAVTAAVLILFVAPVSATPSLVVDMDTRTVLHAEDAGHPWYPASTAKLMTALVTFQAVEQGDITLKTPVVISKQAARFGASNSVLEPGTTMTLEDALYALLVASANDVAVALAETVAGSEAAFVERMNGEAQRLGLTATRFANVNGLHHPSQQTTARDLALLSLDLYQRYPAYHAMFRTSEVVMGGKTAQSFNTLLTRFPGTVGLKTGFVCSSGRNIVAIAERDGRQMLAVVLGATTGREREERAAKLMTEAFAGELQAAGPPLETIANRPEIAPEDMRLRLCSNQTPPYEARQEARYPWGLPGQASYLTEPSAPVRHVITTWQTDIRPAPPRPAPKPALADRGPVSTPDAGNGQTAAPKAKPAPPASL
;
A
#
# COMPACT_ATOMS: atom_id res chain seq x y z
N MET A 1 4.53 -83.91 25.38
CA MET A 1 3.80 -82.63 25.46
C MET A 1 4.80 -81.49 25.31
N PRO A 2 4.76 -80.73 24.19
CA PRO A 2 5.19 -79.34 24.21
C PRO A 2 4.06 -78.44 23.68
N SER A 3 3.61 -77.50 24.51
CA SER A 3 2.61 -76.49 24.11
C SER A 3 3.31 -75.27 23.54
N LEU A 4 2.99 -74.99 22.28
CA LEU A 4 3.47 -73.89 21.45
C LEU A 4 2.97 -72.54 21.98
N ARG A 5 3.87 -71.55 21.96
CA ARG A 5 3.67 -70.17 22.41
C ARG A 5 2.66 -69.42 21.52
N CYS A 6 1.69 -68.74 22.13
CA CYS A 6 0.80 -67.80 21.45
C CYS A 6 1.39 -66.38 21.57
N SER A 7 1.88 -65.83 20.46
CA SER A 7 2.35 -64.46 20.37
C SER A 7 1.19 -63.54 20.01
N ILE A 8 0.82 -62.63 20.92
CA ILE A 8 -0.15 -61.56 20.65
C ILE A 8 0.58 -60.45 19.89
N ALA A 9 0.22 -60.26 18.61
CA ALA A 9 0.67 -59.12 17.83
C ALA A 9 -0.24 -57.91 18.13
N VAL A 10 0.33 -56.87 18.75
CA VAL A 10 -0.33 -55.58 18.93
C VAL A 10 -0.10 -54.74 17.67
N THR A 11 -1.12 -54.59 16.85
CA THR A 11 -1.11 -53.65 15.71
C THR A 11 -1.38 -52.24 16.21
N ALA A 12 -0.35 -51.39 16.18
CA ALA A 12 -0.49 -49.95 16.42
C ALA A 12 -1.14 -49.29 15.18
N ALA A 13 -2.37 -48.82 15.32
CA ALA A 13 -3.02 -47.98 14.31
C ALA A 13 -2.44 -46.57 14.38
N VAL A 14 -1.60 -46.21 13.40
CA VAL A 14 -1.11 -44.83 13.23
C VAL A 14 -2.24 -44.01 12.60
N LEU A 15 -2.87 -43.14 13.40
CA LEU A 15 -3.84 -42.16 12.93
C LEU A 15 -3.06 -41.04 12.22
N ILE A 16 -2.95 -41.11 10.89
CA ILE A 16 -2.42 -40.00 10.09
C ILE A 16 -3.50 -38.92 10.03
N LEU A 17 -3.38 -37.91 10.89
CA LEU A 17 -4.10 -36.65 10.76
C LEU A 17 -3.67 -35.98 9.45
N PHE A 18 -4.50 -36.07 8.42
CA PHE A 18 -4.38 -35.22 7.25
C PHE A 18 -4.63 -33.78 7.70
N VAL A 19 -3.55 -33.03 7.92
CA VAL A 19 -3.62 -31.57 7.97
C VAL A 19 -3.99 -31.14 6.56
N ALA A 20 -5.28 -30.88 6.32
CA ALA A 20 -5.69 -30.22 5.10
C ALA A 20 -4.91 -28.90 5.02
N PRO A 21 -4.24 -28.58 3.90
CA PRO A 21 -3.63 -27.26 3.76
C PRO A 21 -4.76 -26.23 3.86
N VAL A 22 -4.76 -25.47 4.96
CA VAL A 22 -5.62 -24.31 5.15
C VAL A 22 -5.37 -23.42 3.95
N SER A 23 -6.38 -23.29 3.09
CA SER A 23 -6.34 -22.42 1.93
C SER A 23 -6.66 -21.02 2.42
N ALA A 24 -5.66 -20.35 3.00
CA ALA A 24 -5.84 -19.11 3.74
C ALA A 24 -6.42 -18.01 2.82
N THR A 25 -7.52 -17.39 3.28
CA THR A 25 -8.02 -16.10 2.78
C THR A 25 -8.29 -15.26 4.02
N PRO A 26 -7.23 -14.68 4.65
CA PRO A 26 -7.38 -13.98 5.91
C PRO A 26 -8.48 -12.94 5.84
N SER A 27 -9.38 -12.96 6.81
CA SER A 27 -10.55 -12.09 6.79
C SER A 27 -10.94 -11.62 8.18
N LEU A 28 -11.57 -10.44 8.23
CA LEU A 28 -11.94 -9.77 9.46
C LEU A 28 -13.16 -8.89 9.19
N VAL A 29 -14.13 -8.89 10.10
CA VAL A 29 -15.27 -7.96 10.10
C VAL A 29 -15.34 -7.26 11.44
N VAL A 30 -15.50 -5.93 11.41
CA VAL A 30 -15.56 -5.07 12.58
C VAL A 30 -16.78 -4.17 12.49
N ASP A 31 -17.58 -4.12 13.55
CA ASP A 31 -18.56 -3.06 13.78
C ASP A 31 -17.80 -1.79 14.17
N MET A 32 -17.82 -0.75 13.33
CA MET A 32 -16.92 0.40 13.47
C MET A 32 -17.29 1.31 14.64
N ASP A 33 -18.57 1.33 15.02
CA ASP A 33 -19.07 2.17 16.10
C ASP A 33 -18.64 1.62 17.46
N THR A 34 -18.74 0.30 17.63
CA THR A 34 -18.37 -0.39 18.88
C THR A 34 -16.95 -0.92 18.90
N ARG A 35 -16.29 -0.97 17.73
CA ARG A 35 -15.01 -1.67 17.49
C ARG A 35 -15.06 -3.17 17.80
N THR A 36 -16.25 -3.75 17.83
CA THR A 36 -16.44 -5.17 18.08
C THR A 36 -16.03 -5.97 16.85
N VAL A 37 -15.18 -6.98 17.05
CA VAL A 37 -14.84 -7.95 16.01
C VAL A 37 -15.98 -8.95 15.87
N LEU A 38 -16.63 -8.98 14.71
CA LEU A 38 -17.75 -9.86 14.40
C LEU A 38 -17.33 -11.14 13.66
N HIS A 39 -16.17 -11.12 13.00
CA HIS A 39 -15.58 -12.28 12.34
C HIS A 39 -14.08 -12.09 12.28
N ALA A 40 -13.32 -13.16 12.53
CA ALA A 40 -11.86 -13.16 12.37
C ALA A 40 -11.38 -14.55 11.94
N GLU A 41 -10.78 -14.63 10.76
CA GLU A 41 -10.13 -15.83 10.24
C GLU A 41 -8.70 -15.47 9.85
N ASP A 42 -7.72 -16.04 10.56
CA ASP A 42 -6.29 -15.74 10.38
C ASP A 42 -5.97 -14.23 10.33
N ALA A 43 -6.73 -13.41 11.09
CA ALA A 43 -6.69 -11.96 10.97
C ALA A 43 -5.32 -11.34 11.30
N GLY A 44 -4.50 -12.00 12.10
CA GLY A 44 -3.12 -11.61 12.42
C GLY A 44 -2.04 -12.27 11.55
N HIS A 45 -2.41 -13.02 10.51
CA HIS A 45 -1.47 -13.67 9.61
C HIS A 45 -0.84 -12.64 8.64
N PRO A 46 0.50 -12.59 8.52
CA PRO A 46 1.17 -11.67 7.60
C PRO A 46 0.81 -11.90 6.13
N TRP A 47 0.64 -10.81 5.40
CA TRP A 47 0.25 -10.81 4.00
C TRP A 47 0.89 -9.65 3.24
N TYR A 48 1.06 -9.80 1.92
CA TYR A 48 1.47 -8.68 1.07
C TYR A 48 0.29 -7.71 0.87
N PRO A 49 0.43 -6.42 1.17
CA PRO A 49 -0.71 -5.47 1.13
C PRO A 49 -1.23 -5.23 -0.29
N ALA A 50 -0.36 -5.30 -1.30
CA ALA A 50 -0.64 -4.73 -2.61
C ALA A 50 -1.12 -3.27 -2.47
N SER A 51 -2.00 -2.80 -3.36
CA SER A 51 -2.49 -1.41 -3.34
C SER A 51 -3.33 -1.01 -2.11
N THR A 52 -3.61 -1.90 -1.14
CA THR A 52 -4.17 -1.45 0.15
C THR A 52 -3.17 -0.60 0.93
N ALA A 53 -1.85 -0.70 0.63
CA ALA A 53 -0.83 0.19 1.18
C ALA A 53 -1.11 1.69 0.91
N LYS A 54 -1.86 2.00 -0.15
CA LYS A 54 -2.25 3.38 -0.48
C LYS A 54 -3.19 4.01 0.56
N LEU A 55 -3.82 3.21 1.43
CA LEU A 55 -4.54 3.74 2.60
C LEU A 55 -3.59 4.48 3.55
N MET A 56 -2.39 3.94 3.77
CA MET A 56 -1.36 4.62 4.56
C MET A 56 -0.82 5.84 3.82
N THR A 57 -0.66 5.76 2.50
CA THR A 57 -0.27 6.91 1.68
C THR A 57 -1.28 8.05 1.76
N ALA A 58 -2.58 7.74 1.73
CA ALA A 58 -3.64 8.71 1.95
C ALA A 58 -3.59 9.29 3.37
N LEU A 59 -3.44 8.44 4.41
CA LEU A 59 -3.34 8.87 5.80
C LEU A 59 -2.22 9.90 6.02
N VAL A 60 -1.00 9.58 5.60
CA VAL A 60 0.17 10.47 5.76
C VAL A 60 -0.02 11.78 4.97
N THR A 61 -0.66 11.72 3.80
CA THR A 61 -0.97 12.93 3.01
C THR A 61 -2.03 13.79 3.71
N PHE A 62 -3.07 13.19 4.27
CA PHE A 62 -4.10 13.89 5.02
C PHE A 62 -3.54 14.58 6.27
N GLN A 63 -2.59 13.95 6.96
CA GLN A 63 -1.89 14.54 8.10
C GLN A 63 -1.08 15.78 7.70
N ALA A 64 -0.39 15.74 6.56
CA ALA A 64 0.35 16.90 6.07
C ALA A 64 -0.59 18.08 5.72
N VAL A 65 -1.79 17.78 5.22
CA VAL A 65 -2.83 18.82 5.00
C VAL A 65 -3.37 19.35 6.33
N GLU A 66 -3.68 18.47 7.29
CA GLU A 66 -4.17 18.84 8.63
C GLU A 66 -3.17 19.72 9.40
N GLN A 67 -1.87 19.44 9.26
CA GLN A 67 -0.77 20.19 9.88
C GLN A 67 -0.50 21.54 9.21
N GLY A 68 -1.07 21.78 8.02
CA GLY A 68 -0.87 23.00 7.25
C GLY A 68 0.44 23.04 6.44
N ASP A 69 1.18 21.94 6.36
CA ASP A 69 2.40 21.83 5.54
C ASP A 69 2.09 21.99 4.05
N ILE A 70 0.93 21.50 3.64
CA ILE A 70 0.41 21.53 2.26
C ILE A 70 -1.10 21.77 2.28
N THR A 71 -1.69 22.02 1.11
CA THR A 71 -3.14 22.16 0.94
C THR A 71 -3.65 21.22 -0.15
N LEU A 72 -4.96 20.99 -0.21
CA LEU A 72 -5.59 20.27 -1.32
C LEU A 72 -5.32 20.88 -2.70
N LYS A 73 -4.94 22.18 -2.75
CA LYS A 73 -4.58 22.90 -3.98
C LYS A 73 -3.09 22.83 -4.31
N THR A 74 -2.26 22.23 -3.46
CA THR A 74 -0.82 22.09 -3.70
C THR A 74 -0.60 21.34 -5.02
N PRO A 75 0.21 21.89 -5.95
CA PRO A 75 0.51 21.21 -7.21
C PRO A 75 1.29 19.91 -6.98
N VAL A 76 0.81 18.81 -7.53
CA VAL A 76 1.50 17.52 -7.59
C VAL A 76 1.97 17.30 -9.02
N VAL A 77 3.29 17.29 -9.22
CA VAL A 77 3.93 17.14 -10.53
C VAL A 77 4.37 15.70 -10.72
N ILE A 78 3.95 15.07 -11.82
CA ILE A 78 4.46 13.75 -12.22
C ILE A 78 5.94 13.90 -12.59
N SER A 79 6.82 13.37 -11.75
CA SER A 79 8.26 13.39 -12.01
C SER A 79 8.68 12.31 -13.02
N LYS A 80 9.89 12.45 -13.56
CA LYS A 80 10.50 11.39 -14.39
C LYS A 80 10.65 10.08 -13.62
N GLN A 81 10.80 10.13 -12.29
CA GLN A 81 10.91 8.94 -11.45
C GLN A 81 9.55 8.27 -11.26
N ALA A 82 8.50 9.07 -10.98
CA ALA A 82 7.12 8.59 -10.87
C ALA A 82 6.63 7.88 -12.14
N ALA A 83 6.99 8.40 -13.32
CA ALA A 83 6.56 7.83 -14.60
C ALA A 83 7.18 6.44 -14.95
N ARG A 84 8.14 5.92 -14.18
CA ARG A 84 8.89 4.69 -14.54
C ARG A 84 8.15 3.38 -14.21
N PHE A 85 7.05 3.42 -13.46
CA PHE A 85 6.37 2.22 -12.97
C PHE A 85 5.34 1.69 -13.99
N GLY A 86 5.30 0.38 -14.26
CA GLY A 86 4.48 -0.17 -15.36
C GLY A 86 3.05 -0.62 -15.01
N ALA A 87 2.78 -1.06 -13.78
CA ALA A 87 1.46 -1.59 -13.41
C ALA A 87 0.55 -0.50 -12.81
N SER A 88 -0.76 -0.53 -13.08
CA SER A 88 -1.75 0.47 -12.61
C SER A 88 -1.21 1.91 -12.68
N ASN A 89 -0.65 2.29 -13.83
CA ASN A 89 -0.08 3.61 -14.10
C ASN A 89 -1.17 4.51 -14.72
N SER A 90 -1.22 5.79 -14.33
CA SER A 90 -2.14 6.77 -14.92
C SER A 90 -1.87 7.08 -16.40
N VAL A 91 -0.69 6.71 -16.90
CA VAL A 91 -0.11 6.97 -18.22
C VAL A 91 0.09 8.47 -18.47
N LEU A 92 0.23 9.26 -17.41
CA LEU A 92 0.56 10.67 -17.50
C LEU A 92 2.05 10.86 -17.81
N GLU A 93 2.33 11.81 -18.70
CA GLU A 93 3.70 12.15 -19.07
C GLU A 93 4.39 12.96 -17.95
N PRO A 94 5.71 12.82 -17.76
CA PRO A 94 6.46 13.68 -16.86
C PRO A 94 6.17 15.16 -17.12
N GLY A 95 5.92 15.93 -16.06
CA GLY A 95 5.57 17.36 -16.13
C GLY A 95 4.07 17.61 -16.09
N THR A 96 3.26 16.57 -16.34
CA THR A 96 1.83 16.64 -16.05
C THR A 96 1.62 16.93 -14.57
N THR A 97 0.78 17.91 -14.28
CA THR A 97 0.52 18.41 -12.93
C THR A 97 -0.98 18.38 -12.66
N MET A 98 -1.34 18.09 -11.41
CA MET A 98 -2.71 18.15 -10.91
C MET A 98 -2.72 18.72 -9.49
N THR A 99 -3.90 19.02 -8.96
CA THR A 99 -4.02 19.40 -7.54
C THR A 99 -3.78 18.18 -6.63
N LEU A 100 -3.38 18.40 -5.38
CA LEU A 100 -3.25 17.33 -4.38
C LEU A 100 -4.58 16.56 -4.22
N GLU A 101 -5.71 17.25 -4.25
CA GLU A 101 -7.04 16.64 -4.25
C GLU A 101 -7.25 15.68 -5.42
N ASP A 102 -6.97 16.12 -6.64
CA ASP A 102 -7.07 15.28 -7.84
C ASP A 102 -6.09 14.09 -7.80
N ALA A 103 -4.89 14.30 -7.26
CA ALA A 103 -3.93 13.24 -7.04
C ALA A 103 -4.43 12.20 -6.03
N LEU A 104 -5.15 12.61 -5.00
CA LEU A 104 -5.80 11.70 -4.04
C LEU A 104 -6.95 10.91 -4.68
N TYR A 105 -7.76 11.54 -5.55
CA TYR A 105 -8.75 10.82 -6.36
C TYR A 105 -8.10 9.78 -7.29
N ALA A 106 -7.02 10.15 -7.98
CA ALA A 106 -6.25 9.22 -8.82
C ALA A 106 -5.66 8.05 -8.00
N LEU A 107 -5.11 8.35 -6.82
CA LEU A 107 -4.54 7.37 -5.90
C LEU A 107 -5.60 6.36 -5.40
N LEU A 108 -6.75 6.86 -4.96
CA LEU A 108 -7.76 6.04 -4.29
C LEU A 108 -8.67 5.29 -5.29
N VAL A 109 -9.08 5.95 -6.37
CA VAL A 109 -10.03 5.42 -7.35
C VAL A 109 -9.30 4.61 -8.42
N ALA A 110 -8.41 5.23 -9.19
CA ALA A 110 -7.66 4.56 -10.25
C ALA A 110 -6.51 3.68 -9.73
N SER A 111 -6.18 3.80 -8.43
CA SER A 111 -5.06 3.07 -7.82
C SER A 111 -3.70 3.36 -8.46
N ALA A 112 -3.53 4.59 -8.96
CA ALA A 112 -2.38 5.02 -9.76
C ALA A 112 -1.05 4.96 -8.96
N ASN A 113 -0.10 4.14 -9.42
CA ASN A 113 1.17 3.91 -8.74
C ASN A 113 2.16 5.08 -8.90
N ASP A 114 2.21 5.66 -10.07
CA ASP A 114 2.97 6.86 -10.41
C ASP A 114 2.52 8.07 -9.59
N VAL A 115 1.20 8.26 -9.45
CA VAL A 115 0.65 9.33 -8.61
C VAL A 115 1.01 9.14 -7.13
N ALA A 116 1.07 7.90 -6.64
CA ALA A 116 1.51 7.64 -5.27
C ALA A 116 2.95 8.12 -5.02
N VAL A 117 3.84 7.94 -6.00
CA VAL A 117 5.23 8.41 -5.93
C VAL A 117 5.31 9.93 -6.04
N ALA A 118 4.54 10.54 -6.95
CA ALA A 118 4.47 11.99 -7.08
C ALA A 118 3.91 12.68 -5.80
N LEU A 119 2.91 12.08 -5.16
CA LEU A 119 2.43 12.50 -3.85
C LEU A 119 3.54 12.42 -2.81
N ALA A 120 4.27 11.31 -2.75
CA ALA A 120 5.36 11.12 -1.80
C ALA A 120 6.47 12.17 -1.97
N GLU A 121 6.88 12.44 -3.21
CA GLU A 121 7.84 13.49 -3.55
C GLU A 121 7.33 14.88 -3.17
N THR A 122 6.04 15.16 -3.38
CA THR A 122 5.42 16.46 -3.04
C THR A 122 5.32 16.67 -1.52
N VAL A 123 4.92 15.64 -0.78
CA VAL A 123 4.63 15.72 0.67
C VAL A 123 5.90 15.65 1.52
N ALA A 124 6.85 14.79 1.14
CA ALA A 124 8.03 14.48 1.97
C ALA A 124 9.37 14.76 1.26
N GLY A 125 9.33 15.30 0.04
CA GLY A 125 10.53 15.59 -0.77
C GLY A 125 11.15 14.36 -1.44
N SER A 126 10.84 13.14 -0.99
CA SER A 126 11.27 11.88 -1.61
C SER A 126 10.40 10.71 -1.18
N GLU A 127 10.37 9.64 -2.00
CA GLU A 127 9.69 8.39 -1.64
C GLU A 127 10.24 7.78 -0.34
N ALA A 128 11.56 7.80 -0.14
CA ALA A 128 12.20 7.24 1.05
C ALA A 128 11.74 7.94 2.34
N ALA A 129 11.78 9.28 2.35
CA ALA A 129 11.31 10.07 3.49
C ALA A 129 9.81 9.86 3.76
N PHE A 130 9.02 9.65 2.71
CA PHE A 130 7.60 9.34 2.87
C PHE A 130 7.39 7.94 3.49
N VAL A 131 8.14 6.93 3.05
CA VAL A 131 8.09 5.57 3.62
C VAL A 131 8.50 5.56 5.10
N GLU A 132 9.44 6.42 5.52
CA GLU A 132 9.75 6.62 6.94
C GLU A 132 8.53 7.13 7.71
N ARG A 133 7.81 8.12 7.18
CA ARG A 133 6.55 8.61 7.78
C ARG A 133 5.48 7.51 7.83
N MET A 134 5.31 6.73 6.76
CA MET A 134 4.36 5.60 6.73
C MET A 134 4.63 4.58 7.85
N ASN A 135 5.90 4.24 8.07
CA ASN A 135 6.28 3.29 9.12
C ASN A 135 6.20 3.92 10.53
N GLY A 136 6.46 5.22 10.67
CA GLY A 136 6.20 5.96 11.91
C GLY A 136 4.72 5.95 12.28
N GLU A 137 3.83 6.15 11.31
CA GLU A 137 2.38 6.05 11.51
C GLU A 137 1.92 4.63 11.80
N ALA A 138 2.52 3.61 11.16
CA ALA A 138 2.26 2.22 11.50
C ALA A 138 2.59 1.91 12.97
N GLN A 139 3.70 2.46 13.49
CA GLN A 139 4.06 2.34 14.90
C GLN A 139 3.07 3.09 15.81
N ARG A 140 2.71 4.35 15.48
CA ARG A 140 1.73 5.14 16.25
C ARG A 140 0.40 4.42 16.41
N LEU A 141 -0.04 3.73 15.36
CA LEU A 141 -1.31 3.00 15.30
C LEU A 141 -1.26 1.60 15.91
N GLY A 142 -0.08 1.12 16.34
CA GLY A 142 0.06 -0.24 16.87
C GLY A 142 -0.12 -1.33 15.79
N LEU A 143 0.27 -1.04 14.55
CA LEU A 143 0.26 -2.00 13.43
C LEU A 143 1.49 -2.93 13.54
N THR A 144 1.47 -3.81 14.55
CA THR A 144 2.65 -4.57 15.01
C THR A 144 3.18 -5.60 14.01
N ALA A 145 2.48 -5.88 12.90
CA ALA A 145 2.96 -6.73 11.83
C ALA A 145 2.89 -6.07 10.45
N THR A 146 2.86 -4.74 10.41
CA THR A 146 2.88 -3.95 9.18
C THR A 146 4.22 -3.26 8.98
N ARG A 147 4.76 -3.37 7.77
CA ARG A 147 5.94 -2.63 7.33
C ARG A 147 5.78 -2.24 5.87
N PHE A 148 5.99 -0.97 5.57
CA PHE A 148 5.97 -0.45 4.21
C PHE A 148 7.39 -0.31 3.66
N ALA A 149 7.58 -0.73 2.41
CA ALA A 149 8.83 -0.57 1.68
C ALA A 149 8.70 0.40 0.49
N ASN A 150 7.46 0.72 0.09
CA ASN A 150 7.13 1.69 -0.95
C ASN A 150 5.75 2.30 -0.68
N VAL A 151 5.42 3.34 -1.43
CA VAL A 151 4.19 4.15 -1.23
C VAL A 151 2.99 3.64 -2.02
N ASN A 152 3.19 2.64 -2.87
CA ASN A 152 2.21 2.24 -3.87
C ASN A 152 1.71 0.79 -3.67
N GLY A 153 2.41 -0.03 -2.89
CA GLY A 153 2.03 -1.41 -2.64
C GLY A 153 2.60 -2.42 -3.63
N LEU A 154 3.46 -2.02 -4.57
CA LEU A 154 4.17 -2.98 -5.43
C LEU A 154 4.97 -3.97 -4.58
N HIS A 155 5.14 -5.19 -5.10
CA HIS A 155 5.76 -6.26 -4.33
C HIS A 155 7.18 -5.89 -3.90
N HIS A 156 7.45 -6.06 -2.60
CA HIS A 156 8.77 -5.97 -2.00
C HIS A 156 8.85 -7.04 -0.88
N PRO A 157 9.95 -7.80 -0.75
CA PRO A 157 10.04 -8.89 0.25
C PRO A 157 9.86 -8.45 1.70
N SER A 158 10.25 -7.22 2.03
CA SER A 158 10.13 -6.66 3.39
C SER A 158 8.86 -5.84 3.62
N GLN A 159 7.90 -5.89 2.69
CA GLN A 159 6.62 -5.22 2.81
C GLN A 159 5.54 -6.22 3.22
N GLN A 160 4.81 -5.93 4.29
CA GLN A 160 3.77 -6.80 4.82
C GLN A 160 2.71 -6.02 5.61
N THR A 161 1.58 -6.65 5.84
CA THR A 161 0.50 -6.19 6.72
C THR A 161 -0.33 -7.40 7.20
N THR A 162 -1.40 -7.18 7.95
CA THR A 162 -2.38 -8.21 8.35
C THR A 162 -3.80 -7.69 8.18
N ALA A 163 -4.82 -8.55 8.26
CA ALA A 163 -6.20 -8.09 8.20
C ALA A 163 -6.55 -7.20 9.41
N ARG A 164 -6.03 -7.55 10.59
CA ARG A 164 -6.09 -6.73 11.81
C ARG A 164 -5.51 -5.34 11.59
N ASP A 165 -4.28 -5.27 11.11
CA ASP A 165 -3.58 -4.00 10.98
C ASP A 165 -4.24 -3.09 9.92
N LEU A 166 -4.72 -3.68 8.81
CA LEU A 166 -5.50 -2.92 7.82
C LEU A 166 -6.83 -2.40 8.38
N ALA A 167 -7.50 -3.15 9.26
CA ALA A 167 -8.71 -2.67 9.93
C ALA A 167 -8.41 -1.50 10.89
N LEU A 168 -7.34 -1.59 11.70
CA LEU A 168 -6.90 -0.50 12.57
C LEU A 168 -6.58 0.77 11.78
N LEU A 169 -5.79 0.64 10.71
CA LEU A 169 -5.45 1.74 9.81
C LEU A 169 -6.72 2.37 9.21
N SER A 170 -7.65 1.54 8.75
CA SER A 170 -8.85 2.01 8.07
C SER A 170 -9.85 2.68 9.02
N LEU A 171 -9.95 2.20 10.26
CA LEU A 171 -10.73 2.85 11.31
C LEU A 171 -10.18 4.25 11.62
N ASP A 172 -8.87 4.37 11.90
CA ASP A 172 -8.24 5.67 12.18
C ASP A 172 -8.40 6.63 11.00
N LEU A 173 -8.08 6.17 9.79
CA LEU A 173 -8.21 6.94 8.55
C LEU A 173 -9.64 7.44 8.32
N TYR A 174 -10.63 6.56 8.42
CA TYR A 174 -12.01 6.89 8.09
C TYR A 174 -12.67 7.75 9.16
N GLN A 175 -12.41 7.48 10.45
CA GLN A 175 -13.01 8.22 11.56
C GLN A 175 -12.38 9.62 11.73
N ARG A 176 -11.06 9.75 11.53
CA ARG A 176 -10.36 11.03 11.72
C ARG A 176 -10.61 12.02 10.58
N TYR A 177 -10.87 11.54 9.36
CA TYR A 177 -10.98 12.40 8.18
C TYR A 177 -12.32 12.28 7.42
N PRO A 178 -13.45 12.65 8.06
CA PRO A 178 -14.76 12.64 7.39
C PRO A 178 -14.83 13.56 6.17
N ALA A 179 -14.02 14.63 6.15
CA ALA A 179 -13.95 15.56 5.02
C ALA A 179 -13.52 14.91 3.69
N TYR A 180 -12.84 13.77 3.73
CA TYR A 180 -12.35 13.07 2.52
C TYR A 180 -13.20 11.86 2.13
N HIS A 181 -14.34 11.60 2.80
CA HIS A 181 -15.21 10.45 2.51
C HIS A 181 -15.70 10.40 1.07
N ALA A 182 -15.90 11.56 0.43
CA ALA A 182 -16.29 11.62 -0.98
C ALA A 182 -15.31 10.87 -1.89
N MET A 183 -13.99 10.96 -1.63
CA MET A 183 -12.96 10.28 -2.42
C MET A 183 -13.09 8.75 -2.38
N PHE A 184 -13.44 8.19 -1.22
CA PHE A 184 -13.60 6.75 -1.05
C PHE A 184 -14.91 6.23 -1.67
N ARG A 185 -15.94 7.09 -1.77
CA ARG A 185 -17.23 6.78 -2.40
C ARG A 185 -17.19 6.86 -3.93
N THR A 186 -16.19 7.54 -4.50
CA THR A 186 -16.04 7.68 -5.94
C THR A 186 -15.69 6.34 -6.59
N SER A 187 -16.52 5.91 -7.53
CA SER A 187 -16.33 4.66 -8.27
C SER A 187 -15.65 4.87 -9.63
N GLU A 188 -15.49 6.11 -10.08
CA GLU A 188 -14.91 6.42 -11.38
C GLU A 188 -14.21 7.78 -11.40
N VAL A 189 -13.03 7.85 -12.03
CA VAL A 189 -12.34 9.10 -12.33
C VAL A 189 -12.12 9.25 -13.83
N VAL A 190 -12.17 10.49 -14.32
CA VAL A 190 -11.76 10.84 -15.68
C VAL A 190 -10.47 11.65 -15.61
N MET A 191 -9.42 11.16 -16.26
CA MET A 191 -8.08 11.77 -16.24
C MET A 191 -7.47 11.71 -17.64
N GLY A 192 -7.01 12.83 -18.18
CA GLY A 192 -6.45 12.89 -19.54
C GLY A 192 -7.44 12.40 -20.62
N GLY A 193 -8.74 12.63 -20.44
CA GLY A 193 -9.79 12.16 -21.34
C GLY A 193 -10.09 10.65 -21.27
N LYS A 194 -9.43 9.90 -20.38
CA LYS A 194 -9.65 8.47 -20.17
C LYS A 194 -10.38 8.23 -18.86
N THR A 195 -11.34 7.32 -18.90
CA THR A 195 -12.07 6.87 -17.72
C THR A 195 -11.33 5.72 -17.04
N ALA A 196 -11.13 5.82 -15.73
CA ALA A 196 -10.63 4.74 -14.89
C ALA A 196 -11.66 4.42 -13.79
N GLN A 197 -12.09 3.17 -13.76
CA GLN A 197 -13.05 2.69 -12.75
C GLN A 197 -12.31 2.18 -11.51
N SER A 198 -12.93 2.37 -10.35
CA SER A 198 -12.48 1.75 -9.12
C SER A 198 -12.55 0.23 -9.24
N PHE A 199 -11.47 -0.44 -8.84
CA PHE A 199 -11.47 -1.89 -8.69
C PHE A 199 -12.35 -2.37 -7.52
N ASN A 200 -12.87 -1.46 -6.68
CA ASN A 200 -13.87 -1.77 -5.66
C ASN A 200 -15.28 -1.70 -6.27
N THR A 201 -15.73 -2.80 -6.86
CA THR A 201 -17.06 -2.87 -7.48
C THR A 201 -18.20 -2.84 -6.46
N LEU A 202 -17.93 -3.07 -5.17
CA LEU A 202 -18.93 -2.97 -4.11
C LEU A 202 -19.56 -1.58 -4.06
N LEU A 203 -18.83 -0.54 -4.46
CA LEU A 203 -19.33 0.83 -4.56
C LEU A 203 -20.58 0.95 -5.44
N THR A 204 -20.71 0.11 -6.46
CA THR A 204 -21.87 0.13 -7.35
C THR A 204 -22.75 -1.11 -7.20
N ARG A 205 -22.25 -2.21 -6.61
CA ARG A 205 -22.93 -3.52 -6.58
C ARG A 205 -23.30 -4.03 -5.19
N PHE A 206 -22.96 -3.31 -4.13
CA PHE A 206 -23.35 -3.67 -2.77
C PHE A 206 -23.94 -2.43 -2.05
N PRO A 207 -25.28 -2.37 -1.88
CA PRO A 207 -25.93 -1.21 -1.28
C PRO A 207 -25.35 -0.82 0.09
N GLY A 208 -25.09 0.47 0.26
CA GLY A 208 -24.48 1.03 1.46
C GLY A 208 -22.95 1.11 1.43
N THR A 209 -22.26 0.60 0.40
CA THR A 209 -20.79 0.70 0.33
C THR A 209 -20.33 2.15 0.23
N VAL A 210 -19.35 2.52 1.07
CA VAL A 210 -18.78 3.88 1.14
C VAL A 210 -17.25 3.91 0.99
N GLY A 211 -16.62 2.77 0.67
CA GLY A 211 -15.19 2.66 0.39
C GLY A 211 -14.67 1.22 0.53
N LEU A 212 -13.38 0.96 0.71
CA LEU A 212 -12.27 1.93 0.69
C LEU A 212 -11.27 1.60 -0.41
N LYS A 213 -10.59 0.45 -0.32
CA LYS A 213 -9.47 0.17 -1.20
C LYS A 213 -9.26 -1.32 -1.45
N THR A 214 -9.04 -1.65 -2.71
CA THR A 214 -8.60 -2.97 -3.16
C THR A 214 -7.11 -2.99 -3.49
N GLY A 215 -6.54 -4.20 -3.53
CA GLY A 215 -5.16 -4.41 -3.97
C GLY A 215 -4.99 -5.73 -4.70
N PHE A 216 -4.10 -5.74 -5.69
CA PHE A 216 -3.65 -6.96 -6.36
C PHE A 216 -2.20 -6.82 -6.79
N VAL A 217 -1.37 -7.77 -6.38
CA VAL A 217 -0.16 -8.20 -7.06
C VAL A 217 -0.17 -9.72 -7.06
N CYS A 218 0.54 -10.34 -8.01
CA CYS A 218 0.58 -11.80 -8.12
C CYS A 218 0.97 -12.50 -6.80
N SER A 219 1.86 -11.89 -6.00
CA SER A 219 2.28 -12.43 -4.70
C SER A 219 1.23 -12.29 -3.59
N SER A 220 0.28 -11.35 -3.70
CA SER A 220 -0.73 -11.11 -2.66
C SER A 220 -2.07 -11.78 -2.95
N GLY A 221 -2.35 -12.16 -4.19
CA GLY A 221 -3.74 -12.33 -4.60
C GLY A 221 -4.55 -11.04 -4.45
N ARG A 222 -5.88 -11.17 -4.41
CA ARG A 222 -6.79 -10.04 -4.49
C ARG A 222 -7.31 -9.66 -3.10
N ASN A 223 -6.93 -8.47 -2.65
CA ASN A 223 -7.22 -7.91 -1.34
C ASN A 223 -8.34 -6.86 -1.45
N ILE A 224 -9.12 -6.69 -0.38
CA ILE A 224 -10.06 -5.59 -0.20
C ILE A 224 -10.15 -5.18 1.26
N VAL A 225 -10.23 -3.86 1.48
CA VAL A 225 -10.79 -3.27 2.68
C VAL A 225 -12.01 -2.47 2.26
N ALA A 226 -13.18 -2.85 2.74
CA ALA A 226 -14.47 -2.26 2.41
C ALA A 226 -15.15 -1.72 3.66
N ILE A 227 -15.87 -0.61 3.51
CA ILE A 227 -16.81 -0.13 4.53
C ILE A 227 -18.17 0.00 3.88
N ALA A 228 -19.20 -0.46 4.58
CA ALA A 228 -20.59 -0.24 4.22
C ALA A 228 -21.38 0.31 5.41
N GLU A 229 -22.40 1.09 5.11
CA GLU A 229 -23.30 1.72 6.08
C GLU A 229 -24.76 1.40 5.76
N ARG A 230 -25.51 0.92 6.75
CA ARG A 230 -26.95 0.65 6.66
C ARG A 230 -27.61 0.96 7.99
N ASP A 231 -28.72 1.70 7.96
CA ASP A 231 -29.52 2.03 9.15
C ASP A 231 -28.68 2.63 10.30
N GLY A 232 -27.70 3.47 9.95
CA GLY A 232 -26.81 4.13 10.90
C GLY A 232 -25.71 3.25 11.50
N ARG A 233 -25.56 1.99 11.06
CA ARG A 233 -24.48 1.07 11.47
C ARG A 233 -23.41 1.00 10.40
N GLN A 234 -22.14 1.07 10.81
CA GLN A 234 -20.99 0.97 9.90
C GLN A 234 -20.22 -0.33 10.10
N MET A 235 -20.04 -1.09 9.01
CA MET A 235 -19.32 -2.35 8.99
C MET A 235 -18.06 -2.21 8.15
N LEU A 236 -16.91 -2.59 8.73
CA LEU A 236 -15.65 -2.72 8.03
C LEU A 236 -15.36 -4.20 7.77
N ALA A 237 -15.05 -4.55 6.53
CA ALA A 237 -14.61 -5.88 6.15
C ALA A 237 -13.23 -5.83 5.49
N VAL A 238 -12.32 -6.71 5.93
CA VAL A 238 -11.03 -6.97 5.29
C VAL A 238 -11.03 -8.40 4.77
N VAL A 239 -10.64 -8.59 3.51
CA VAL A 239 -10.44 -9.91 2.89
C VAL A 239 -9.12 -9.87 2.11
N LEU A 240 -8.22 -10.78 2.41
CA LEU A 240 -6.89 -10.87 1.81
C LEU A 240 -6.73 -12.19 1.04
N GLY A 241 -5.98 -12.16 -0.05
CA GLY A 241 -5.55 -13.39 -0.72
C GLY A 241 -6.60 -14.07 -1.61
N ALA A 242 -7.73 -13.42 -1.91
CA ALA A 242 -8.74 -14.03 -2.76
C ALA A 242 -8.20 -14.32 -4.17
N THR A 243 -8.70 -15.38 -4.78
CA THR A 243 -8.20 -15.92 -6.04
C THR A 243 -8.61 -15.04 -7.20
N THR A 244 -9.89 -14.65 -7.27
CA THR A 244 -10.46 -13.85 -8.37
C THR A 244 -11.13 -12.56 -7.87
N GLY A 245 -11.42 -11.62 -8.78
CA GLY A 245 -12.12 -10.38 -8.43
C GLY A 245 -13.52 -10.67 -7.90
N ARG A 246 -14.21 -11.59 -8.58
CA ARG A 246 -15.49 -12.19 -8.13
C ARG A 246 -15.39 -12.71 -6.71
N GLU A 247 -14.46 -13.63 -6.44
CA GLU A 247 -14.34 -14.25 -5.12
C GLU A 247 -14.11 -13.20 -4.03
N ARG A 248 -13.20 -12.25 -4.25
CA ARG A 248 -12.92 -11.15 -3.32
C ARG A 248 -14.19 -10.37 -2.96
N GLU A 249 -14.94 -9.95 -3.98
CA GLU A 249 -16.13 -9.11 -3.83
C GLU A 249 -17.26 -9.88 -3.16
N GLU A 250 -17.53 -11.09 -3.61
CA GLU A 250 -18.56 -11.95 -3.05
C GLU A 250 -18.26 -12.36 -1.60
N ARG A 251 -16.99 -12.58 -1.24
CA ARG A 251 -16.59 -12.83 0.16
C ARG A 251 -16.85 -11.62 1.05
N ALA A 252 -16.41 -10.44 0.61
CA ALA A 252 -16.64 -9.21 1.37
C ALA A 252 -18.13 -8.88 1.50
N ALA A 253 -18.90 -9.01 0.41
CA ALA A 253 -20.35 -8.77 0.41
C ALA A 253 -21.12 -9.78 1.27
N LYS A 254 -20.75 -11.07 1.22
CA LYS A 254 -21.31 -12.10 2.10
C LYS A 254 -21.08 -11.76 3.57
N LEU A 255 -19.82 -11.55 3.95
CA LEU A 255 -19.45 -11.23 5.33
C LEU A 255 -20.18 -9.98 5.85
N MET A 256 -20.26 -8.92 5.05
CA MET A 256 -21.01 -7.72 5.45
C MET A 256 -22.53 -7.97 5.51
N THR A 257 -23.10 -8.79 4.63
CA THR A 257 -24.52 -9.16 4.67
C THR A 257 -24.86 -9.87 5.98
N GLU A 258 -24.06 -10.87 6.35
CA GLU A 258 -24.20 -11.63 7.59
C GLU A 258 -24.01 -10.71 8.82
N ALA A 259 -23.07 -9.76 8.75
CA ALA A 259 -22.86 -8.77 9.81
C ALA A 259 -24.08 -7.86 10.03
N PHE A 260 -24.66 -7.34 8.95
CA PHE A 260 -25.85 -6.49 9.03
C PHE A 260 -27.08 -7.27 9.49
N ALA A 261 -27.22 -8.53 9.07
CA ALA A 261 -28.28 -9.43 9.52
C ALA A 261 -28.14 -9.89 10.98
N GLY A 262 -27.00 -9.62 11.63
CA GLY A 262 -26.72 -10.08 13.00
C GLY A 262 -26.40 -11.57 13.08
N GLU A 263 -26.05 -12.19 11.95
CA GLU A 263 -25.67 -13.61 11.85
C GLU A 263 -24.22 -13.83 12.28
N LEU A 264 -23.37 -12.81 12.15
CA LEU A 264 -22.03 -12.81 12.73
C LEU A 264 -22.12 -12.38 14.21
N GLN A 265 -21.74 -13.29 15.10
CA GLN A 265 -21.63 -13.02 16.54
C GLN A 265 -20.26 -12.45 16.87
N ALA A 266 -20.14 -11.68 17.96
CA ALA A 266 -18.85 -11.18 18.43
C ALA A 266 -17.82 -12.34 18.51
N ALA A 267 -16.84 -12.33 17.62
CA ALA A 267 -16.01 -13.49 17.29
C ALA A 267 -14.72 -13.59 18.14
N GLY A 268 -14.62 -12.82 19.22
CA GLY A 268 -13.45 -12.91 20.10
C GLY A 268 -13.07 -11.58 20.74
N PRO A 269 -11.78 -11.38 21.02
CA PRO A 269 -11.32 -10.26 21.82
C PRO A 269 -11.30 -8.97 20.97
N PRO A 270 -11.23 -7.77 21.59
CA PRO A 270 -11.23 -6.49 20.87
C PRO A 270 -10.22 -6.43 19.73
N LEU A 271 -10.48 -5.63 18.69
CA LEU A 271 -9.62 -5.53 17.51
C LEU A 271 -8.12 -5.35 17.86
N GLU A 272 -7.84 -4.49 18.83
CA GLU A 272 -6.50 -4.15 19.30
C GLU A 272 -5.77 -5.36 19.92
N THR A 273 -6.50 -6.37 20.40
CA THR A 273 -5.98 -7.53 21.11
C THR A 273 -5.79 -8.77 20.24
N ILE A 274 -6.26 -8.75 18.97
CA ILE A 274 -5.97 -9.83 18.02
C ILE A 274 -4.46 -9.97 17.89
N ALA A 275 -3.93 -11.17 18.14
CA ALA A 275 -2.51 -11.44 18.06
C ALA A 275 -2.05 -11.51 16.60
N ASN A 276 -1.06 -10.69 16.25
CA ASN A 276 -0.31 -10.84 15.01
C ASN A 276 0.71 -11.99 15.12
N ARG A 277 1.12 -12.55 13.97
CA ARG A 277 2.11 -13.63 13.84
C ARG A 277 3.35 -13.17 13.03
N PRO A 278 4.13 -12.19 13.52
CA PRO A 278 5.24 -11.59 12.75
C PRO A 278 6.38 -12.57 12.44
N GLU A 279 6.42 -13.73 13.10
CA GLU A 279 7.37 -14.81 12.86
C GLU A 279 7.13 -15.57 11.56
N ILE A 280 5.92 -15.46 10.98
CA ILE A 280 5.55 -16.12 9.73
C ILE A 280 5.78 -15.16 8.56
N ALA A 281 6.43 -15.63 7.49
CA ALA A 281 6.55 -14.85 6.27
C ALA A 281 5.21 -14.79 5.51
N PRO A 282 4.86 -13.67 4.87
CA PRO A 282 3.69 -13.59 4.00
C PRO A 282 3.69 -14.67 2.92
N GLU A 283 2.53 -15.31 2.71
CA GLU A 283 2.39 -16.29 1.63
C GLU A 283 2.57 -15.63 0.26
N ASP A 284 3.30 -16.32 -0.62
CA ASP A 284 3.61 -15.86 -1.96
C ASP A 284 2.73 -16.56 -3.00
N MET A 285 1.70 -15.85 -3.44
CA MET A 285 0.68 -16.39 -4.34
C MET A 285 1.11 -16.45 -5.82
N ARG A 286 2.35 -16.03 -6.18
CA ARG A 286 2.76 -15.90 -7.60
C ARG A 286 2.62 -17.20 -8.37
N LEU A 287 3.03 -18.32 -7.79
CA LEU A 287 2.91 -19.62 -8.43
C LEU A 287 1.44 -20.01 -8.64
N ARG A 288 0.53 -19.63 -7.74
CA ARG A 288 -0.88 -20.01 -7.82
C ARG A 288 -1.70 -19.10 -8.75
N LEU A 289 -1.30 -17.85 -8.93
CA LEU A 289 -2.13 -16.84 -9.61
C LEU A 289 -1.52 -16.30 -10.91
N CYS A 290 -0.21 -16.39 -11.09
CA CYS A 290 0.49 -15.86 -12.26
C CYS A 290 1.47 -16.87 -12.84
N SER A 291 1.05 -18.12 -12.95
CA SER A 291 1.80 -19.19 -13.61
C SER A 291 0.87 -20.14 -14.37
N ASN A 292 1.42 -21.19 -14.96
CA ASN A 292 0.62 -22.27 -15.55
C ASN A 292 -0.22 -23.05 -14.53
N GLN A 293 -0.02 -22.86 -13.22
CA GLN A 293 -0.85 -23.47 -12.17
C GLN A 293 -2.14 -22.68 -11.89
N THR A 294 -2.31 -21.49 -12.49
CA THR A 294 -3.49 -20.64 -12.25
C THR A 294 -4.81 -21.34 -12.58
N PRO A 295 -5.06 -21.85 -13.80
CA PRO A 295 -6.36 -22.43 -14.14
C PRO A 295 -6.82 -23.56 -13.20
N PRO A 296 -6.00 -24.58 -12.86
CA PRO A 296 -6.42 -25.61 -11.92
C PRO A 296 -6.52 -25.11 -10.47
N TYR A 297 -5.78 -24.07 -10.08
CA TYR A 297 -5.97 -23.44 -8.78
C TYR A 297 -7.31 -22.70 -8.70
N GLU A 298 -7.61 -21.87 -9.71
CA GLU A 298 -8.89 -21.15 -9.81
C GLU A 298 -10.06 -22.14 -9.76
N ALA A 299 -10.08 -23.18 -10.59
CA ALA A 299 -11.17 -24.17 -10.61
C ALA A 299 -11.43 -24.82 -9.23
N ARG A 300 -10.38 -25.10 -8.45
CA ARG A 300 -10.54 -25.64 -7.08
C ARG A 300 -11.13 -24.61 -6.12
N GLN A 301 -10.79 -23.34 -6.27
CA GLN A 301 -11.31 -22.25 -5.44
C GLN A 301 -12.76 -21.93 -5.82
N GLU A 302 -13.11 -21.97 -7.10
CA GLU A 302 -14.48 -21.84 -7.58
C GLU A 302 -15.41 -22.93 -7.04
N ALA A 303 -14.93 -24.18 -6.98
CA ALA A 303 -15.68 -25.29 -6.38
C ALA A 303 -15.91 -25.10 -4.87
N ARG A 304 -15.00 -24.41 -4.16
CA ARG A 304 -15.12 -24.12 -2.72
C ARG A 304 -15.94 -22.86 -2.44
N TYR A 305 -15.88 -21.88 -3.34
CA TYR A 305 -16.55 -20.58 -3.21
C TYR A 305 -17.33 -20.25 -4.48
N PRO A 306 -18.53 -20.84 -4.65
CA PRO A 306 -19.28 -20.77 -5.90
C PRO A 306 -20.11 -19.48 -6.07
N TRP A 307 -20.26 -18.65 -5.04
CA TRP A 307 -21.12 -17.45 -5.11
C TRP A 307 -20.71 -16.48 -6.23
N GLY A 308 -21.69 -16.00 -7.00
CA GLY A 308 -21.47 -15.12 -8.15
C GLY A 308 -21.01 -15.83 -9.43
N LEU A 309 -20.86 -17.17 -9.43
CA LEU A 309 -20.72 -17.94 -10.67
C LEU A 309 -22.06 -18.03 -11.41
N PRO A 310 -22.05 -18.29 -12.73
CA PRO A 310 -23.29 -18.52 -13.49
C PRO A 310 -24.17 -19.60 -12.84
N GLY A 311 -25.43 -19.26 -12.55
CA GLY A 311 -26.40 -20.17 -11.92
C GLY A 311 -26.23 -20.34 -10.40
N GLN A 312 -25.28 -19.66 -9.76
CA GLN A 312 -25.09 -19.67 -8.31
C GLN A 312 -25.64 -18.39 -7.67
N ALA A 313 -25.98 -18.45 -6.38
CA ALA A 313 -26.39 -17.27 -5.63
C ALA A 313 -25.29 -16.21 -5.60
N SER A 314 -25.67 -14.93 -5.51
CA SER A 314 -24.74 -13.79 -5.42
C SER A 314 -25.19 -12.86 -4.30
N TYR A 315 -24.22 -12.28 -3.59
CA TYR A 315 -24.45 -11.21 -2.61
C TYR A 315 -24.34 -9.82 -3.23
N LEU A 316 -24.06 -9.76 -4.53
CA LEU A 316 -23.93 -8.54 -5.31
C LEU A 316 -25.19 -8.30 -6.12
N THR A 317 -25.58 -7.04 -6.24
CA THR A 317 -26.70 -6.61 -7.08
C THR A 317 -26.23 -6.24 -8.48
N GLU A 318 -27.20 -5.89 -9.33
CA GLU A 318 -26.93 -5.15 -10.55
C GLU A 318 -26.18 -3.83 -10.22
N PRO A 319 -25.24 -3.40 -11.08
CA PRO A 319 -24.51 -2.15 -10.86
C PRO A 319 -25.45 -0.93 -10.88
N SER A 320 -25.32 -0.09 -9.85
CA SER A 320 -25.89 1.25 -9.80
C SER A 320 -25.03 2.25 -10.58
N ALA A 321 -25.58 3.46 -10.79
CA ALA A 321 -24.87 4.54 -11.48
C ALA A 321 -23.57 4.91 -10.73
N PRO A 322 -22.45 5.08 -11.45
CA PRO A 322 -21.18 5.41 -10.82
C PRO A 322 -21.16 6.84 -10.27
N VAL A 323 -20.48 7.03 -9.15
CA VAL A 323 -20.07 8.36 -8.68
C VAL A 323 -18.76 8.71 -9.39
N ARG A 324 -18.80 9.79 -10.18
CA ARG A 324 -17.69 10.23 -11.03
C ARG A 324 -17.01 11.49 -10.50
N HIS A 325 -15.69 11.53 -10.57
CA HIS A 325 -14.88 12.74 -10.39
C HIS A 325 -14.04 13.03 -11.65
N VAL A 326 -13.86 14.30 -12.00
CA VAL A 326 -13.06 14.72 -13.17
C VAL A 326 -11.78 15.37 -12.69
N ILE A 327 -10.65 14.78 -13.06
CA ILE A 327 -9.31 15.26 -12.69
C ILE A 327 -8.84 16.25 -13.74
N THR A 328 -8.48 17.45 -13.27
CA THR A 328 -7.96 18.50 -14.13
C THR A 328 -6.43 18.49 -14.10
N THR A 329 -5.82 18.45 -15.28
CA THR A 329 -4.37 18.47 -15.42
C THR A 329 -3.88 19.65 -16.24
N TRP A 330 -2.66 20.08 -15.97
CA TRP A 330 -1.93 21.06 -16.77
C TRP A 330 -0.45 20.64 -16.88
N GLN A 331 0.32 21.34 -17.71
CA GLN A 331 1.75 21.08 -17.88
C GLN A 331 2.59 22.04 -17.05
N THR A 332 3.58 21.49 -16.34
CA THR A 332 4.60 22.25 -15.61
C THR A 332 5.98 21.91 -16.18
N ASP A 333 6.77 22.94 -16.46
CA ASP A 333 8.12 22.78 -17.01
C ASP A 333 9.08 22.24 -15.94
N ILE A 334 9.36 20.93 -16.00
CA ILE A 334 10.39 20.25 -15.20
C ILE A 334 11.76 20.42 -15.85
N ARG A 335 12.27 21.65 -15.91
CA ARG A 335 13.69 21.86 -16.18
C ARG A 335 14.49 21.24 -15.03
N PRO A 336 15.58 20.50 -15.32
CA PRO A 336 16.48 20.10 -14.25
C PRO A 336 16.92 21.36 -13.51
N ALA A 337 16.90 21.31 -12.17
CA ALA A 337 17.50 22.35 -11.38
C ALA A 337 18.92 22.59 -11.90
N PRO A 338 19.36 23.85 -12.10
CA PRO A 338 20.74 24.11 -12.52
C PRO A 338 21.68 23.37 -11.56
N PRO A 339 22.76 22.76 -12.07
CA PRO A 339 23.67 21.98 -11.23
C PRO A 339 24.08 22.83 -10.03
N ARG A 340 23.89 22.29 -8.82
CA ARG A 340 24.37 22.96 -7.61
C ARG A 340 25.86 23.25 -7.82
N PRO A 341 26.33 24.50 -7.65
CA PRO A 341 27.75 24.79 -7.70
C PRO A 341 28.50 23.81 -6.79
N ALA A 342 29.59 23.24 -7.29
CA ALA A 342 30.42 22.37 -6.47
C ALA A 342 30.75 23.09 -5.14
N PRO A 343 30.72 22.39 -3.99
CA PRO A 343 31.18 22.97 -2.74
C PRO A 343 32.53 23.62 -2.99
N LYS A 344 32.67 24.89 -2.63
CA LYS A 344 33.97 25.55 -2.65
C LYS A 344 34.94 24.61 -1.92
N PRO A 345 36.10 24.25 -2.51
CA PRO A 345 37.09 23.47 -1.81
C PRO A 345 37.28 24.12 -0.44
N ALA A 346 37.11 23.34 0.63
CA ALA A 346 37.50 23.81 1.94
C ALA A 346 38.92 24.35 1.80
N LEU A 347 39.15 25.60 2.22
CA LEU A 347 40.51 26.10 2.32
C LEU A 347 41.24 25.05 3.15
N ALA A 348 42.15 24.31 2.51
CA ALA A 348 43.06 23.44 3.22
C ALA A 348 43.73 24.35 4.25
N ASP A 349 43.56 23.96 5.51
CA ASP A 349 44.17 24.65 6.64
C ASP A 349 45.65 24.74 6.32
N ARG A 350 46.11 25.96 5.98
CA ARG A 350 47.53 26.19 5.73
C ARG A 350 48.17 26.06 7.10
N GLY A 351 48.69 24.86 7.37
CA GLY A 351 49.48 24.59 8.56
C GLY A 351 50.53 25.70 8.76
N PRO A 352 50.94 25.95 10.02
CA PRO A 352 51.76 27.10 10.37
C PRO A 352 53.01 27.15 9.49
N VAL A 353 53.20 28.31 8.85
CA VAL A 353 54.38 28.65 8.06
C VAL A 353 55.60 28.51 8.97
N SER A 354 56.48 27.55 8.66
CA SER A 354 57.79 27.46 9.26
C SER A 354 58.63 28.68 8.86
N THR A 355 59.10 29.41 9.85
CA THR A 355 60.07 30.50 9.70
C THR A 355 61.40 29.95 9.17
N PRO A 356 62.05 30.57 8.18
CA PRO A 356 63.37 30.16 7.73
C PRO A 356 64.44 30.54 8.77
N ASP A 357 65.27 29.57 9.10
CA ASP A 357 66.44 29.70 9.95
C ASP A 357 67.48 30.63 9.31
N ALA A 358 68.12 31.45 10.14
CA ALA A 358 69.14 32.40 9.74
C ALA A 358 70.50 31.69 9.67
N GLY A 359 71.13 31.65 8.49
CA GLY A 359 72.45 31.02 8.36
C GLY A 359 73.18 31.28 7.05
N ASN A 360 73.95 32.37 7.02
CA ASN A 360 75.22 32.61 6.31
C ASN A 360 75.46 32.06 4.90
N GLY A 361 75.80 32.98 3.97
CA GLY A 361 76.78 32.64 2.92
C GLY A 361 76.75 33.47 1.64
N GLN A 362 77.50 34.57 1.64
CA GLN A 362 78.27 35.12 0.51
C GLN A 362 77.55 35.71 -0.73
N THR A 363 77.57 37.05 -0.71
CA THR A 363 77.69 38.04 -1.78
C THR A 363 77.99 37.58 -3.22
N ALA A 364 77.13 37.98 -4.16
CA ALA A 364 77.49 38.32 -5.53
C ALA A 364 76.69 39.55 -6.01
N ALA A 365 77.39 40.49 -6.66
CA ALA A 365 76.96 41.84 -7.02
C ALA A 365 75.80 41.93 -8.03
N PRO A 366 75.02 43.03 -8.06
CA PRO A 366 73.84 43.17 -8.90
C PRO A 366 74.18 43.47 -10.38
N LYS A 367 73.61 42.69 -11.31
CA LYS A 367 73.54 43.05 -12.73
C LYS A 367 72.33 43.98 -12.98
N ALA A 368 72.57 45.03 -13.76
CA ALA A 368 71.64 46.09 -14.09
C ALA A 368 70.36 45.62 -14.84
N LYS A 369 69.28 46.38 -14.63
CA LYS A 369 67.92 46.16 -15.14
C LYS A 369 67.75 46.75 -16.55
N PRO A 370 67.25 46.01 -17.56
CA PRO A 370 66.81 46.61 -18.82
C PRO A 370 65.43 47.28 -18.67
N ALA A 371 65.28 48.43 -19.33
CA ALA A 371 64.08 49.27 -19.38
C ALA A 371 62.91 48.61 -20.17
N PRO A 372 61.64 49.03 -19.92
CA PRO A 372 60.46 48.44 -20.54
C PRO A 372 60.31 48.77 -22.04
N PRO A 373 59.54 47.96 -22.79
CA PRO A 373 59.44 48.08 -24.24
C PRO A 373 58.60 49.30 -24.68
N ALA A 374 59.08 49.97 -25.73
CA ALA A 374 58.32 50.95 -26.49
C ALA A 374 57.49 50.25 -27.58
N SER A 375 56.31 50.81 -27.81
CA SER A 375 55.26 50.40 -28.73
C SER A 375 55.70 50.33 -30.19
N LEU A 376 55.22 49.32 -30.92
CA LEU A 376 54.39 49.39 -32.14
C LEU A 376 53.80 48.01 -32.46
#